data_AF-A0A0D7A9D1-F1
#
_entry.id   AF-A0A0D7A9D1-F1
#
_cell.length_a   1.000
_cell.length_b   1.000
_cell.length_c   1.000
_cell.angle_alpha   90.00
_cell.angle_beta   90.00
_cell.angle_gamma   90.00
#
_symmetry.space_group_name_H-M   'P 1'
#
loop_
_entity.id
_entity.type
_entity.pdbx_description
1 polymer ?
#
loop_
_entity_poly.entity_id
_entity_poly.type
_entity_poly.pdbx_seq_one_letter_code
_entity_poly.pdbx_strand_id
1 'polypeptide(L)'
;SSSDKPAGSSPLTSPGRHASTTAKPLSELIDQHFSHFEHQKEIVGPFGEETLRDQSFEQELGQKLLDIILEAHAWSAARPKHESQVAVARYEKKIAEVMEAEKQQGTSMP
;
A
#
# COMPACT_ATOMS: atom_id res chain seq x y z
N SER A 1 26.73 -46.98 -3.76
CA SER A 1 26.71 -46.89 -2.29
C SER A 1 26.63 -45.42 -1.92
N SER A 2 25.83 -45.12 -0.90
CA SER A 2 25.56 -43.82 -0.27
C SER A 2 24.75 -42.76 -1.02
N SER A 3 23.51 -42.67 -0.54
CA SER A 3 22.50 -41.63 -0.60
C SER A 3 22.98 -40.20 -0.35
N ASP A 4 22.56 -39.27 -1.22
CA ASP A 4 22.44 -37.85 -0.91
C ASP A 4 20.98 -37.54 -0.55
N LYS A 5 20.76 -36.92 0.62
CA LYS A 5 19.46 -36.44 1.09
C LYS A 5 19.57 -34.92 1.23
N PRO A 6 18.74 -34.11 0.56
CA PRO A 6 18.86 -32.66 0.66
C PRO A 6 18.30 -32.15 1.98
N ALA A 7 18.97 -31.12 2.47
CA ALA A 7 18.69 -30.37 3.68
C ALA A 7 17.34 -29.62 3.58
N GLY A 8 16.56 -29.72 4.64
CA GLY A 8 15.34 -28.96 4.83
C GLY A 8 15.02 -28.87 6.32
N SER A 9 15.65 -27.95 7.02
CA SER A 9 15.14 -27.49 8.32
C SER A 9 15.55 -26.02 8.52
N SER A 10 14.58 -25.15 8.35
CA SER A 10 14.63 -23.75 8.73
C SER A 10 15.06 -23.59 10.20
N PRO A 11 15.84 -22.55 10.54
CA PRO A 11 16.20 -22.27 11.92
C PRO A 11 14.98 -21.74 12.66
N LEU A 12 14.43 -22.55 13.58
CA LEU A 12 13.50 -22.05 14.58
C LEU A 12 14.32 -21.29 15.63
N THR A 13 14.37 -19.96 15.50
CA THR A 13 15.01 -19.07 16.44
C THR A 13 14.26 -19.16 17.78
N SER A 14 14.81 -19.95 18.70
CA SER A 14 14.37 -20.03 20.09
C SER A 14 14.72 -18.71 20.80
N PRO A 15 13.75 -17.97 21.37
CA PRO A 15 14.09 -16.88 22.27
C PRO A 15 14.37 -17.46 23.65
N GLY A 16 15.53 -17.08 24.20
CA GLY A 16 15.69 -17.01 25.64
C GLY A 16 16.39 -18.21 26.28
N ARG A 17 17.68 -18.02 26.54
CA ARG A 17 18.33 -18.61 27.71
C ARG A 17 17.47 -18.35 28.94
N HIS A 18 16.99 -19.41 29.58
CA HIS A 18 16.72 -19.37 31.01
C HIS A 18 17.75 -20.26 31.68
N ALA A 19 18.40 -19.66 32.67
CA ALA A 19 19.39 -20.24 33.55
C ALA A 19 18.92 -21.59 34.09
N SER A 20 19.89 -22.42 34.50
CA SER A 20 19.67 -23.65 35.28
C SER A 20 18.55 -23.49 36.31
N THR A 21 17.35 -23.94 35.98
CA THR A 21 16.23 -24.00 36.92
C THR A 21 16.36 -25.31 37.66
N THR A 22 16.72 -25.24 38.94
CA THR A 22 16.35 -26.26 39.91
C THR A 22 14.86 -26.56 39.71
N ALA A 23 14.53 -27.78 39.29
CA ALA A 23 13.15 -28.21 39.13
C ALA A 23 12.47 -28.08 40.50
N LYS A 24 11.45 -27.22 40.59
CA LYS A 24 10.67 -27.07 41.82
C LYS A 24 10.03 -28.42 42.14
N PRO A 25 10.05 -28.89 43.40
CA PRO A 25 9.44 -30.15 43.77
C PRO A 25 7.96 -30.15 43.38
N LEU A 26 7.47 -31.29 42.87
CA LEU A 26 6.11 -31.44 42.35
C LEU A 26 5.03 -30.96 43.35
N SER A 27 5.29 -31.11 44.65
CA SER A 27 4.45 -30.60 45.72
C SER A 27 4.28 -29.08 45.69
N GLU A 28 5.34 -28.32 45.42
CA GLU A 28 5.27 -26.85 45.28
C GLU A 28 4.54 -26.41 44.02
N LEU A 29 4.52 -27.26 42.98
CA LEU A 29 3.82 -26.97 41.73
C LEU A 29 2.32 -27.23 41.86
N ILE A 30 1.93 -28.27 42.62
CA ILE A 30 0.52 -28.62 42.86
C ILE A 30 -0.12 -27.64 43.85
N ASP A 31 0.64 -27.12 44.82
CA ASP A 31 0.17 -26.11 45.77
C ASP A 31 0.07 -24.69 45.15
N GLN A 32 0.56 -24.49 43.92
CA GLN A 32 0.34 -23.23 43.21
C GLN A 32 -1.11 -23.12 42.75
N HIS A 33 -1.81 -22.14 43.32
CA HIS A 33 -3.14 -21.77 42.85
C HIS A 33 -3.03 -21.15 41.45
N PHE A 34 -3.88 -21.59 40.52
CA PHE A 34 -4.01 -20.92 39.23
C PHE A 34 -4.44 -19.48 39.45
N SER A 35 -3.84 -18.55 38.70
CA SER A 35 -4.30 -17.17 38.64
C SER A 35 -5.75 -17.16 38.17
N HIS A 36 -6.56 -16.31 38.80
CA HIS A 36 -7.93 -16.09 38.35
C HIS A 36 -7.92 -15.56 36.92
N PHE A 37 -8.71 -16.19 36.06
CA PHE A 37 -8.91 -15.76 34.69
C PHE A 37 -9.86 -14.56 34.67
N GLU A 38 -9.34 -13.41 34.28
CA GLU A 38 -10.11 -12.17 34.17
C GLU A 38 -10.54 -11.95 32.72
N HIS A 39 -11.65 -12.59 32.34
CA HIS A 39 -12.18 -12.59 30.96
C HIS A 39 -12.31 -11.19 30.35
N GLN A 40 -12.74 -10.21 31.15
CA GLN A 40 -12.95 -8.84 30.68
C GLN A 40 -11.65 -8.19 30.20
N LYS A 41 -10.56 -8.44 30.90
CA LYS A 41 -9.24 -7.87 30.59
C LYS A 41 -8.52 -8.67 29.53
N GLU A 42 -8.60 -10.00 29.63
CA GLU A 42 -7.79 -10.89 28.78
C GLU A 42 -8.41 -11.13 27.40
N ILE A 43 -9.74 -11.03 27.28
CA ILE A 43 -10.46 -11.30 26.02
C ILE A 43 -11.25 -10.08 25.58
N VAL A 44 -12.20 -9.59 26.39
CA VAL A 44 -13.16 -8.57 25.91
C VAL A 44 -12.46 -7.24 25.55
N GLY A 45 -11.53 -6.79 26.40
CA GLY A 45 -10.76 -5.56 26.20
C GLY A 45 -10.03 -5.52 24.84
N PRO A 46 -9.13 -6.49 24.55
CA PRO A 46 -8.40 -6.54 23.29
C PRO A 46 -9.30 -6.54 22.04
N PHE A 47 -10.41 -7.27 22.05
CA PHE A 47 -11.35 -7.28 20.92
C PHE A 47 -12.06 -5.93 20.75
N GLY A 48 -12.40 -5.26 21.85
CA GLY A 48 -12.95 -3.90 21.81
C GLY A 48 -11.95 -2.89 21.23
N GLU A 49 -10.69 -2.97 21.66
CA GLU A 49 -9.61 -2.13 21.12
C GLU A 49 -9.37 -2.39 19.63
N GLU A 50 -9.40 -3.65 19.20
CA GLU A 50 -9.28 -4.03 17.80
C GLU A 50 -10.43 -3.49 16.95
N THR A 51 -11.66 -3.61 17.44
CA THR A 51 -12.85 -3.04 16.77
C THR A 51 -12.72 -1.53 16.56
N LEU A 52 -12.20 -0.80 17.54
CA LEU A 52 -11.98 0.65 17.43
C LEU A 52 -10.87 0.98 16.43
N ARG A 53 -9.78 0.19 16.42
CA ARG A 53 -8.71 0.35 15.43
C ARG A 53 -9.22 0.13 14.01
N ASP A 54 -10.02 -0.92 13.81
CA ASP A 54 -10.59 -1.24 12.49
C ASP A 54 -11.50 -0.12 11.99
N GLN A 55 -12.36 0.41 12.87
CA GLN A 55 -13.21 1.55 12.51
C GLN A 55 -12.39 2.78 12.10
N SER A 56 -11.32 3.09 12.82
CA SER A 56 -10.43 4.21 12.47
C SER A 56 -9.73 3.97 11.13
N PHE A 57 -9.26 2.74 10.90
CA PHE A 57 -8.60 2.35 9.66
C PHE A 57 -9.53 2.47 8.46
N GLU A 58 -10.77 1.98 8.57
CA GLU A 58 -11.77 2.07 7.49
C GLU A 58 -12.06 3.53 7.10
N GLN A 59 -12.18 4.41 8.10
CA GLN A 59 -12.40 5.84 7.86
C GLN A 59 -11.21 6.49 7.15
N GLU A 60 -9.98 6.24 7.64
CA GLU A 60 -8.76 6.78 7.03
C GLU A 60 -8.55 6.26 5.61
N LEU A 61 -8.80 4.97 5.38
CA LEU A 61 -8.68 4.36 4.06
C LEU A 61 -9.72 4.95 3.10
N GLY A 62 -10.97 5.11 3.55
CA GLY A 62 -12.03 5.72 2.77
C GLY A 62 -11.68 7.14 2.33
N GLN A 63 -11.13 7.94 3.24
CA GLN A 63 -10.68 9.30 2.94
C GLN A 63 -9.56 9.30 1.89
N LYS A 64 -8.52 8.48 2.09
CA LYS A 64 -7.38 8.39 1.15
C LYS A 64 -7.82 7.94 -0.24
N LEU A 65 -8.75 6.99 -0.32
CA LEU A 65 -9.26 6.51 -1.59
C LEU A 65 -10.04 7.62 -2.32
N LEU A 66 -10.87 8.37 -1.59
CA LEU A 66 -11.60 9.49 -2.16
C LEU A 66 -10.66 10.57 -2.70
N ASP A 67 -9.61 10.92 -1.96
CA ASP A 67 -8.62 11.90 -2.39
C ASP A 67 -7.94 11.47 -3.70
N ILE A 68 -7.51 10.22 -3.81
CA ILE A 68 -6.89 9.68 -5.03
C ILE A 68 -7.86 9.72 -6.22
N ILE A 69 -9.13 9.36 -6.01
CA ILE A 69 -10.15 9.40 -7.07
C ILE A 69 -10.36 10.84 -7.55
N LEU A 70 -10.46 11.80 -6.63
CA LEU A 70 -10.65 13.20 -6.96
C LEU A 70 -9.45 13.79 -7.70
N GLU A 71 -8.23 13.48 -7.25
CA GLU A 71 -7.01 13.89 -7.94
C GLU A 71 -6.95 13.29 -9.34
N ALA A 72 -7.13 11.97 -9.48
CA ALA A 72 -7.13 11.32 -10.78
C ALA A 72 -8.19 11.89 -11.73
N HIS A 73 -9.39 12.21 -11.21
CA HIS A 73 -10.44 12.87 -11.98
C HIS A 73 -10.02 14.27 -12.42
N ALA A 74 -9.49 15.10 -11.52
CA ALA A 74 -9.03 16.45 -11.85
C ALA A 74 -7.94 16.44 -12.93
N TRP A 75 -6.96 15.54 -12.78
CA TRP A 75 -5.88 15.37 -13.76
C TRP A 75 -6.38 14.90 -15.13
N SER A 76 -7.27 13.91 -15.15
CA SER A 76 -7.84 13.38 -16.39
C SER A 76 -8.81 14.35 -17.07
N ALA A 77 -9.48 15.24 -16.33
CA ALA A 77 -10.34 16.28 -16.90
C ALA A 77 -9.53 17.46 -17.45
N ALA A 78 -8.45 17.86 -16.79
CA ALA A 78 -7.66 19.02 -17.18
C ALA A 78 -6.76 18.75 -18.40
N ARG A 79 -6.16 17.56 -18.49
CA ARG A 79 -5.17 17.23 -19.54
C ARG A 79 -5.73 17.27 -20.96
N PRO A 80 -6.87 16.63 -21.30
CA PRO A 80 -7.39 16.62 -22.67
C PRO A 80 -7.68 18.01 -23.20
N LYS A 81 -8.19 18.91 -22.34
CA LYS A 81 -8.47 20.30 -22.71
C LYS A 81 -7.18 21.06 -23.03
N HIS A 82 -6.16 20.93 -22.18
CA HIS A 82 -4.87 21.57 -22.41
C HIS A 82 -4.17 21.03 -23.66
N GLU A 83 -4.11 19.70 -23.80
CA GLU A 83 -3.50 19.03 -24.95
C GLU A 83 -4.22 19.38 -26.26
N SER A 84 -5.56 19.46 -26.25
CA SER A 84 -6.35 19.92 -27.38
C SER A 84 -6.03 21.37 -27.77
N GLN A 85 -5.96 22.30 -26.82
CA GLN A 85 -5.63 23.70 -27.09
C GLN A 85 -4.24 23.86 -27.71
N VAL A 86 -3.25 23.13 -27.19
CA VAL A 86 -1.89 23.13 -27.76
C VAL A 86 -1.89 22.55 -29.17
N ALA A 87 -2.64 21.47 -29.41
CA ALA A 87 -2.73 20.86 -30.74
C ALA A 87 -3.39 21.80 -31.76
N VAL A 88 -4.48 22.49 -31.38
CA VAL A 88 -5.15 23.48 -32.24
C VAL A 88 -4.20 24.59 -32.66
N ALA A 89 -3.52 25.23 -31.69
CA ALA A 89 -2.56 26.29 -32.00
C ALA A 89 -1.41 25.81 -32.91
N ARG A 90 -0.96 24.56 -32.73
CA ARG A 90 0.04 23.96 -33.61
C ARG A 90 -0.47 23.78 -35.04
N TYR A 91 -1.73 23.36 -35.21
CA TYR A 91 -2.33 23.19 -36.53
C TYR A 91 -2.57 24.54 -37.21
N GLU A 92 -3.07 25.55 -36.50
CA GLU A 92 -3.24 26.90 -37.03
C GLU A 92 -1.93 27.47 -37.56
N LYS A 93 -0.84 27.31 -36.80
CA LYS A 93 0.50 27.71 -37.25
C LYS A 93 0.92 27.00 -38.55
N LYS A 94 0.73 25.68 -38.62
CA LYS A 94 1.05 24.91 -39.84
C LYS A 94 0.22 25.33 -41.03
N ILE A 95 -1.07 25.62 -40.82
CA ILE A 95 -1.95 26.11 -41.89
C ILE A 95 -1.42 27.45 -42.41
N ALA A 96 -1.07 28.38 -41.51
CA ALA A 96 -0.50 29.67 -41.89
C ALA A 96 0.82 29.52 -42.68
N GLU A 97 1.70 28.61 -42.25
CA GLU A 97 2.94 28.29 -42.97
C GLU A 97 2.68 27.75 -44.39
N VAL A 98 1.71 26.85 -44.54
CA VAL A 98 1.33 26.30 -45.86
C VAL A 98 0.75 27.38 -46.76
N MET A 99 -0.17 28.21 -46.26
CA MET A 99 -0.77 29.29 -47.05
C MET A 99 0.29 30.28 -47.55
N GLU A 100 1.26 30.63 -46.72
CA GLU A 100 2.34 31.55 -47.13
C GLU A 100 3.27 30.87 -48.16
N ALA A 101 3.55 29.58 -48.01
CA ALA A 101 4.30 28.82 -49.01
C ALA A 101 3.55 28.74 -50.36
N GLU A 102 2.23 28.50 -50.35
CA GLU A 102 1.40 28.47 -51.56
C GLU A 102 1.37 29.85 -52.25
N LYS A 103 1.24 30.93 -51.48
CA LYS A 103 1.30 32.30 -51.99
C LYS A 103 2.63 32.57 -52.69
N GLN A 104 3.75 32.19 -52.06
CA GLN A 104 5.09 32.36 -52.62
C GLN A 104 5.27 31.55 -53.92
N GLN A 105 4.77 30.31 -53.96
CA GLN A 105 4.79 29.47 -55.16
C GLN A 105 3.96 30.07 -56.30
N GLY A 106 2.77 30.62 -56.00
CA GLY A 106 1.92 31.31 -56.97
C GLY A 106 2.51 32.61 -57.54
N THR A 107 3.38 33.30 -56.79
CA THR A 107 4.14 34.47 -57.27
C THR A 107 5.47 34.14 -57.94
N SER A 108 5.90 32.87 -57.93
CA SER A 108 7.20 32.44 -58.46
C SER A 108 7.18 31.95 -59.91
N MET A 109 6.02 31.93 -60.56
CA MET A 109 5.94 31.75 -62.01
C MET A 109 5.85 33.10 -62.74
N PRO A 110 6.69 33.35 -63.76
CA PRO A 110 6.49 34.44 -64.72
C PRO A 110 5.26 34.20 -65.63
#